data_AF-A0A2R6D6S9-F1
#
_entry.id   AF-A0A2R6D6S9-F1
#
_cell.length_a   1.000
_cell.length_b   1.000
_cell.length_c   1.000
_cell.angle_alpha   90.00
_cell.angle_beta   90.00
_cell.angle_gamma   90.00
#
_symmetry.space_group_name_H-M   'P 1'
#
loop_
_entity.id
_entity.type
_entity.pdbx_description
1 polymer ?
#
loop_
_entity_poly.entity_id
_entity_poly.type
_entity_poly.pdbx_seq_one_letter_code
_entity_poly.pdbx_strand_id
1 'polypeptide(L)'
;MIYSIDVEITAPVYYTEVTDRVADAMTALFPAGEPAYEHGELRATVHDLDRFSEQLHRQEILDTARGIFFDNRRGGSFSFRLKKGAALHGLVNFAVEDPGEL
;
A
#
# COMPACT_ATOMS: atom_id res chain seq x y z
N MET A 1 -6.44 -2.73 -25.88
CA MET A 1 -6.09 -3.70 -24.82
C MET A 1 -6.07 -2.89 -23.54
N ILE A 2 -7.01 -3.13 -22.63
CA ILE A 2 -7.01 -2.43 -21.33
C ILE A 2 -5.98 -3.19 -20.51
N TYR A 3 -4.84 -2.58 -20.21
CA TYR A 3 -3.85 -3.17 -19.33
C TYR A 3 -4.52 -3.31 -17.95
N SER A 4 -4.75 -4.54 -17.52
CA SER A 4 -5.18 -4.84 -16.16
C SER A 4 -3.94 -5.12 -15.33
N ILE A 5 -3.86 -4.47 -14.17
CA ILE A 5 -2.87 -4.76 -13.16
C ILE A 5 -3.58 -5.48 -12.00
N ASP A 6 -2.89 -6.42 -11.39
CA ASP A 6 -3.32 -7.08 -10.16
C ASP A 6 -2.50 -6.51 -9.02
N VAL A 7 -3.17 -5.94 -8.03
CA VAL A 7 -2.53 -5.36 -6.85
C VAL A 7 -2.99 -6.14 -5.63
N GLU A 8 -2.03 -6.76 -4.95
CA GLU A 8 -2.24 -7.39 -3.64
C GLU A 8 -1.83 -6.41 -2.54
N ILE A 9 -2.70 -6.24 -1.55
CA ILE A 9 -2.48 -5.38 -0.40
C ILE A 9 -2.55 -6.25 0.84
N THR A 10 -1.49 -6.27 1.63
CA THR A 10 -1.43 -6.98 2.90
C THR A 10 -1.04 -6.03 4.02
N ALA A 11 -1.64 -6.22 5.19
CA ALA A 11 -1.33 -5.44 6.38
C ALA A 11 -1.42 -6.31 7.63
N PRO A 12 -0.29 -6.58 8.34
CA PRO A 12 -0.36 -7.31 9.60
C PRO A 12 -1.26 -6.58 10.60
N VAL A 13 -1.92 -7.28 11.52
CA VAL A 13 -2.65 -6.66 12.62
C VAL A 13 -2.00 -7.12 13.92
N TYR A 14 -1.25 -6.21 14.55
CA TYR A 14 -0.61 -6.47 15.82
C TYR A 14 -1.63 -6.47 16.96
N TYR A 15 -1.30 -7.14 18.07
CA TYR A 15 -2.20 -7.35 19.20
C TYR A 15 -2.81 -6.07 19.79
N THR A 16 -2.10 -4.94 19.70
CA THR A 16 -2.55 -3.64 20.21
C THR A 16 -3.26 -2.77 19.16
N GLU A 17 -3.33 -3.22 17.91
CA GLU A 17 -4.02 -2.52 16.83
C GLU A 17 -5.51 -2.86 16.83
N VAL A 18 -6.32 -1.89 16.40
CA VAL A 18 -7.74 -2.11 16.14
C VAL A 18 -7.88 -2.52 14.68
N THR A 19 -8.35 -3.74 14.42
CA THR A 19 -8.47 -4.30 13.05
C THR A 19 -9.21 -3.36 12.11
N ASP A 20 -10.34 -2.79 12.53
CA ASP A 20 -11.12 -1.86 11.71
C ASP A 20 -10.31 -0.62 11.30
N ARG A 21 -9.42 -0.11 12.17
CA ARG A 21 -8.54 1.01 11.81
C ARG A 21 -7.47 0.63 10.79
N VAL A 22 -7.03 -0.62 10.78
CA VAL A 22 -6.10 -1.12 9.75
C VAL A 22 -6.85 -1.27 8.42
N ALA A 23 -8.09 -1.74 8.46
CA ALA A 23 -8.96 -1.81 7.28
C ALA A 23 -9.25 -0.41 6.71
N ASP A 24 -9.57 0.57 7.56
CA ASP A 24 -9.77 1.98 7.18
C ASP A 24 -8.53 2.56 6.50
N ALA A 25 -7.33 2.21 6.99
CA ALA A 25 -6.08 2.65 6.39
C ALA A 25 -5.86 2.05 4.99
N MET A 26 -6.26 0.80 4.78
CA MET A 26 -6.21 0.17 3.45
C MET A 26 -7.20 0.84 2.50
N THR A 27 -8.46 1.00 2.90
CA THR A 27 -9.51 1.55 2.03
C THR A 27 -9.35 3.05 1.77
N ALA A 28 -8.70 3.79 2.65
CA ALA A 28 -8.40 5.21 2.45
C ALA A 28 -7.47 5.46 1.23
N LEU A 29 -6.57 4.51 0.93
CA LEU A 29 -5.69 4.56 -0.24
C LEU A 29 -6.20 3.71 -1.40
N PHE A 30 -6.93 2.63 -1.11
CA PHE A 30 -7.43 1.67 -2.09
C PHE A 30 -8.95 1.44 -1.90
N PRO A 31 -9.81 2.38 -2.34
CA PRO A 31 -11.25 2.37 -2.01
C PRO A 31 -12.02 1.18 -2.56
N ALA A 32 -11.53 0.55 -3.63
CA ALA A 32 -12.13 -0.64 -4.22
C ALA A 32 -11.74 -1.95 -3.49
N GLY A 33 -10.83 -1.87 -2.50
CA GLY A 33 -10.39 -3.04 -1.74
C GLY A 33 -11.44 -3.49 -0.74
N GLU A 34 -11.57 -4.81 -0.59
CA GLU A 34 -12.40 -5.45 0.43
C GLU A 34 -11.47 -6.21 1.40
N PRO A 35 -10.97 -5.58 2.48
CA PRO A 35 -10.04 -6.22 3.40
C PRO A 35 -10.69 -7.39 4.16
N ALA A 36 -10.11 -8.57 4.04
CA ALA A 36 -10.47 -9.75 4.80
C ALA A 36 -9.38 -10.10 5.82
N TYR A 37 -9.77 -10.42 7.05
CA TYR A 37 -8.82 -10.81 8.11
C TYR A 37 -8.52 -12.30 8.03
N GLU A 38 -7.28 -12.63 7.72
CA GLU A 38 -6.79 -13.99 7.56
C GLU A 38 -5.39 -14.13 8.16
N HIS A 39 -5.16 -15.20 8.93
CA HIS A 39 -3.82 -15.55 9.42
C HIS A 39 -3.03 -14.44 10.16
N GLY A 40 -3.72 -13.51 10.83
CA GLY A 40 -3.06 -12.43 11.58
C GLY A 40 -2.88 -11.12 10.80
N GLU A 41 -3.37 -11.05 9.56
CA GLU A 41 -3.26 -9.87 8.71
C GLU A 41 -4.55 -9.61 7.93
N LEU A 42 -4.73 -8.37 7.46
CA LEU A 42 -5.74 -8.03 6.48
C LEU A 42 -5.18 -8.19 5.08
N ARG A 43 -5.98 -8.74 4.17
CA ARG A 43 -5.65 -8.92 2.76
C ARG A 43 -6.75 -8.37 1.86
N ALA A 44 -6.37 -7.74 0.77
CA ALA A 44 -7.29 -7.30 -0.29
C ALA A 44 -6.61 -7.39 -1.66
N THR A 45 -7.41 -7.54 -2.70
CA THR A 45 -6.97 -7.43 -4.09
C THR A 45 -7.74 -6.30 -4.78
N VAL A 46 -7.03 -5.47 -5.54
CA VAL A 46 -7.64 -4.40 -6.34
C VAL A 46 -7.03 -4.37 -7.74
N HIS A 47 -7.79 -3.79 -8.68
CA HIS A 47 -7.34 -3.55 -10.05
C HIS A 47 -7.31 -2.06 -10.41
N ASP A 48 -7.71 -1.20 -9.47
CA ASP A 48 -7.76 0.25 -9.58
C ASP A 48 -6.73 0.89 -8.63
N LEU A 49 -5.96 1.84 -9.16
CA LEU A 49 -4.96 2.62 -8.43
C LEU A 49 -5.20 4.13 -8.54
N ASP A 50 -6.36 4.58 -9.04
CA ASP A 50 -6.65 5.98 -9.30
C ASP A 50 -6.47 6.84 -8.05
N ARG A 51 -7.02 6.40 -6.91
CA ARG A 51 -6.89 7.11 -5.62
C ARG A 51 -5.44 7.19 -5.16
N PHE A 52 -4.70 6.09 -5.25
CA PHE A 52 -3.29 6.05 -4.87
C PHE A 52 -2.45 6.98 -5.77
N SER A 53 -2.67 6.94 -7.09
CA SER A 53 -2.04 7.82 -8.06
C SER A 53 -2.33 9.30 -7.76
N GLU A 54 -3.60 9.64 -7.55
CA GLU A 54 -4.03 10.99 -7.17
C GLU A 54 -3.27 11.50 -5.94
N GLN A 55 -3.09 10.65 -4.93
CA GLN A 55 -2.35 10.99 -3.72
C GLN A 55 -0.85 11.21 -4.00
N LEU A 56 -0.20 10.43 -4.87
CA LEU A 56 1.19 10.67 -5.26
C LEU A 56 1.37 12.03 -5.95
N HIS A 57 0.43 12.37 -6.84
CA HIS A 57 0.41 13.68 -7.52
C HIS A 57 0.19 14.82 -6.54
N ARG A 58 -0.84 14.72 -5.69
CA ARG A 58 -1.21 15.75 -4.71
C ARG A 58 -0.09 16.03 -3.70
N GLN A 59 0.66 15.00 -3.31
CA GLN A 59 1.77 15.12 -2.37
C GLN A 59 3.10 15.49 -3.05
N GLU A 60 3.14 15.61 -4.38
CA GLU A 60 4.35 15.92 -5.16
C GLU A 60 5.51 14.92 -4.92
N ILE A 61 5.20 13.64 -4.69
CA ILE A 61 6.17 12.58 -4.36
C ILE A 61 6.38 11.55 -5.50
N LEU A 62 6.07 11.91 -6.74
CA LEU A 62 6.20 11.02 -7.89
C LEU A 62 7.64 10.54 -8.11
N ASP A 63 8.63 11.39 -7.89
CA ASP A 63 10.04 11.02 -8.05
C ASP A 63 10.47 9.99 -7.01
N THR A 64 10.01 10.13 -5.77
CA THR A 64 10.23 9.15 -4.69
C THR A 64 9.55 7.82 -5.02
N ALA A 65 8.28 7.85 -5.41
CA ALA A 65 7.53 6.66 -5.80
C ALA A 65 8.22 5.93 -6.96
N ARG A 66 8.63 6.68 -7.99
CA ARG A 66 9.35 6.17 -9.16
C ARG A 66 10.64 5.45 -8.76
N GLY A 67 11.47 6.06 -7.91
CA GLY A 67 12.69 5.43 -7.40
C GLY A 67 12.39 4.09 -6.73
N ILE A 68 11.46 4.09 -5.77
CA ILE A 68 11.08 2.88 -5.01
C ILE A 68 10.55 1.78 -5.93
N PHE A 69 9.70 2.11 -6.91
CA PHE A 69 9.13 1.12 -7.83
C PHE A 69 10.22 0.48 -8.70
N PHE A 70 11.21 1.26 -9.16
CA PHE A 70 12.32 0.73 -9.93
C PHE A 70 13.27 -0.11 -9.07
N ASP A 71 13.60 0.36 -7.87
CA ASP A 71 14.53 -0.31 -6.94
C ASP A 71 13.99 -1.67 -6.48
N ASN A 72 12.67 -1.79 -6.32
CA ASN A 72 12.00 -3.01 -5.87
C ASN A 72 11.43 -3.86 -7.02
N ARG A 73 11.68 -3.52 -8.28
CA ARG A 73 11.15 -4.28 -9.42
C ARG A 73 11.83 -5.65 -9.52
N ARG A 74 11.02 -6.70 -9.52
CA ARG A 74 11.44 -8.09 -9.71
C ARG A 74 10.63 -8.69 -10.87
N GLY A 75 11.28 -8.86 -12.02
CA GLY A 75 10.60 -9.35 -13.23
C GLY A 75 9.48 -8.39 -13.67
N GLY A 76 8.24 -8.90 -13.71
CA GLY A 76 7.04 -8.16 -14.11
C GLY A 76 6.29 -7.45 -12.97
N SER A 77 6.76 -7.56 -11.73
CA SER A 77 6.11 -6.97 -10.56
C SER A 77 7.09 -6.13 -9.72
N PHE A 78 6.55 -5.36 -8.79
CA PHE A 78 7.32 -4.66 -7.77
C PHE A 78 6.50 -4.63 -6.47
N SER A 79 7.17 -4.46 -5.34
CA SER A 79 6.54 -4.38 -4.03
C SER A 79 7.09 -3.19 -3.26
N PHE A 80 6.26 -2.60 -2.41
CA PHE A 80 6.68 -1.51 -1.52
C PHE A 80 5.87 -1.57 -0.23
N ARG A 81 6.37 -0.92 0.82
CA ARG A 81 5.68 -0.82 2.11
C ARG A 81 5.23 0.62 2.34
N LEU A 82 4.06 0.78 2.94
CA LEU A 82 3.50 2.07 3.34
C LEU A 82 3.32 2.12 4.85
N LYS A 83 3.46 3.30 5.44
CA LYS A 83 3.15 3.50 6.87
C LYS A 83 1.63 3.50 7.07
N LYS A 84 1.11 2.52 7.82
CA LYS A 84 -0.33 2.40 8.15
C LYS A 84 -0.92 3.68 8.75
N GLY A 85 -0.18 4.33 9.67
CA GLY A 85 -0.64 5.57 10.31
C GLY A 85 -0.84 6.73 9.32
N ALA A 86 0.01 6.85 8.30
CA ALA A 86 -0.19 7.83 7.24
C ALA A 86 -1.36 7.45 6.33
N ALA A 87 -1.45 6.15 5.98
CA ALA A 87 -2.52 5.62 5.14
C ALA A 87 -3.91 5.81 5.77
N LEU A 88 -4.05 5.71 7.09
CA LEU A 88 -5.30 6.02 7.81
C LEU A 88 -5.81 7.45 7.55
N HIS A 89 -4.90 8.39 7.30
CA HIS A 89 -5.23 9.78 6.95
C HIS A 89 -5.26 10.00 5.43
N GLY A 90 -5.25 8.92 4.63
CA GLY A 90 -5.19 8.96 3.18
C GLY A 90 -3.85 9.43 2.63
N LEU A 91 -2.79 9.53 3.44
CA LEU A 91 -1.48 10.00 3.01
C LEU A 91 -0.59 8.83 2.56
N VAL A 92 0.25 9.09 1.56
CA VAL A 92 1.20 8.11 1.06
C VAL A 92 2.56 8.41 1.68
N ASN A 93 3.01 7.51 2.55
CA ASN A 93 4.33 7.60 3.17
C ASN A 93 5.00 6.23 3.03
N PHE A 94 6.00 6.17 2.16
CA PHE A 94 6.77 4.95 1.95
C PHE A 94 7.56 4.60 3.20
N ALA A 95 7.41 3.36 3.66
CA ALA A 95 8.21 2.83 4.74
C ALA A 95 9.61 2.51 4.19
N VAL A 96 10.61 3.21 4.70
CA VAL A 96 12.02 2.88 4.47
C VAL A 96 12.37 1.88 5.56
N GLU A 97 12.31 0.58 5.27
CA GLU A 97 13.09 -0.36 6.08
C GLU A 97 14.26 -0.75 5.19
N ASP A 98 15.43 -0.22 5.53
CA ASP A 98 16.68 -0.65 4.95
C ASP A 98 16.87 -2.14 5.29
N PRO A 99 17.11 -3.02 4.31
CA PRO A 99 17.34 -4.44 4.57
C PRO A 99 18.64 -4.73 5.37
N GLY A 100 19.38 -3.70 5.81
CA GLY A 100 20.68 -3.81 6.48
C GLY A 100 20.73 -3.52 7.99
N GLU A 101 19.63 -3.14 8.66
CA GLU A 101 19.64 -2.99 10.13
C GLU A 101 19.00 -4.22 10.82
N LEU A 102 19.86 -5.18 11.17
CA LEU A 102 19.66 -6.18 12.23
C LEU A 102 20.79 -6.06 13.26
#